data_AF-A0A7S0REP8-F1
#
_entry.id   AF-A0A7S0REP8-F1
#
_cell.length_a   1.000
_cell.length_b   1.000
_cell.length_c   1.000
_cell.angle_alpha   90.00
_cell.angle_beta   90.00
_cell.angle_gamma   90.00
#
_symmetry.space_group_name_H-M   'P 1'
#
loop_
_entity.id
_entity.type
_entity.pdbx_description
1 polymer ?
#
loop_
_entity_poly.entity_id
_entity_poly.type
_entity_poly.pdbx_seq_one_letter_code
_entity_poly.pdbx_strand_id
1 'polypeptide(L)'
;MPRHNEESIFRLIEEGPIDPHSVVPAPNTNIQTVVHEKKAAAKAQPSHQNSSQVQSFLKPTFGIRDLQARHGMVPKNHARENLIAIKEKSSQNHLKKLESDLPSPPKKPGPSPWGPKRVTAQAPGPSQRGNNLGGRVMAEGSKNNRDYVHENIAVASRAAKVAAKKEGPKISDMPAEHKHNNFGKVPSYLRERNAELAGREAQRRAAAEAELIPEGMMLLSEEERLKTLRQLADSRKEVEAQLHRLPFNVETPSQIRHKQSVETRLKEIEDAVKVFSRTKVFVRKN
;
A
#
# COMPACT_ATOMS: atom_id res chain seq x y z
N MET A 1 -35.15 14.70 -64.12
CA MET A 1 -33.76 15.24 -64.14
C MET A 1 -33.78 16.44 -65.08
N PRO A 2 -33.15 17.58 -64.80
CA PRO A 2 -32.25 17.99 -63.69
C PRO A 2 -32.95 18.99 -62.72
N ARG A 3 -32.71 19.06 -61.40
CA ARG A 3 -31.53 19.33 -60.54
C ARG A 3 -31.00 20.77 -60.60
N HIS A 4 -31.02 21.43 -59.43
CA HIS A 4 -30.04 22.32 -58.78
C HIS A 4 -30.76 23.48 -58.08
N ASN A 5 -30.93 23.46 -56.75
CA ASN A 5 -29.97 23.74 -55.68
C ASN A 5 -29.58 25.24 -55.64
N GLU A 6 -30.38 26.01 -54.89
CA GLU A 6 -29.96 27.25 -54.22
C GLU A 6 -29.04 26.83 -53.05
N GLU A 7 -27.74 27.11 -53.09
CA GLU A 7 -27.09 28.35 -52.67
C GLU A 7 -27.24 28.61 -51.16
N SER A 8 -26.22 28.30 -50.35
CA SER A 8 -25.03 29.13 -50.08
C SER A 8 -25.20 30.02 -48.83
N ILE A 9 -24.82 29.50 -47.66
CA ILE A 9 -24.44 30.33 -46.50
C ILE A 9 -23.12 29.80 -45.91
N PHE A 10 -22.10 29.69 -46.76
CA PHE A 10 -20.72 29.49 -46.31
C PHE A 10 -19.79 30.32 -47.20
N ARG A 11 -19.42 31.52 -46.72
CA ARG A 11 -18.08 32.12 -46.87
C ARG A 11 -18.03 33.57 -46.35
N LEU A 12 -17.19 33.76 -45.34
CA LEU A 12 -16.19 34.82 -45.08
C LEU A 12 -15.99 34.80 -43.55
N ILE A 13 -14.81 34.47 -43.03
CA ILE A 13 -13.69 35.41 -42.89
C ILE A 13 -12.35 34.67 -43.01
N GLU A 14 -11.45 35.31 -43.74
CA GLU A 14 -10.03 34.99 -43.94
C GLU A 14 -9.14 35.39 -42.74
N GLU A 15 -7.97 34.71 -42.70
CA GLU A 15 -6.61 35.20 -42.40
C GLU A 15 -5.85 34.61 -41.20
N GLY A 16 -4.64 34.10 -41.53
CA GLY A 16 -3.52 33.87 -40.61
C GLY A 16 -2.73 32.59 -40.91
N PRO A 17 -1.47 32.67 -41.39
CA PRO A 17 -0.62 31.48 -41.55
C PRO A 17 -0.13 31.03 -40.18
N ILE A 18 -0.41 29.77 -39.82
CA ILE A 18 0.05 29.15 -38.58
C ILE A 18 1.44 28.54 -38.82
N ASP A 19 2.44 29.08 -38.13
CA ASP A 19 3.82 28.59 -38.12
C ASP A 19 3.88 27.11 -37.66
N PRO A 20 4.53 26.19 -38.40
CA PRO A 20 4.57 24.77 -38.04
C PRO A 20 5.59 24.39 -36.94
N HIS A 21 6.13 25.34 -36.16
CA HIS A 21 7.23 25.06 -35.22
C HIS A 21 7.08 25.63 -33.79
N SER A 22 5.89 25.48 -33.18
CA SER A 22 5.76 25.60 -31.71
C SER A 22 5.03 24.41 -31.07
N VAL A 23 5.56 23.21 -31.29
CA VAL A 23 5.17 22.04 -30.48
C VAL A 23 5.88 22.14 -29.13
N VAL A 24 5.16 22.61 -28.11
CA VAL A 24 5.51 22.33 -26.72
C VAL A 24 5.23 20.84 -26.49
N PRO A 25 6.21 20.00 -26.12
CA PRO A 25 5.93 18.61 -25.81
C PRO A 25 5.24 18.54 -24.44
N ALA A 26 3.95 18.21 -24.45
CA ALA A 26 3.26 17.72 -23.27
C ALA A 26 3.97 16.44 -22.76
N PRO A 27 4.15 16.26 -21.44
CA PRO A 27 4.69 15.01 -20.91
C PRO A 27 3.67 13.88 -21.15
N ASN A 28 4.04 12.95 -22.02
CA ASN A 28 3.37 11.66 -22.21
C ASN A 28 3.31 10.89 -20.89
N THR A 29 2.17 10.92 -20.20
CA THR A 29 1.83 9.97 -19.15
C THR A 29 1.06 8.80 -19.74
N ASN A 30 1.74 7.95 -20.51
CA ASN A 30 1.27 6.60 -20.75
C ASN A 30 2.00 5.66 -19.77
N ILE A 31 1.59 5.70 -18.51
CA ILE A 31 1.81 4.61 -17.57
C ILE A 31 0.46 3.94 -17.42
N GLN A 32 0.20 2.94 -18.26
CA GLN A 32 -0.80 1.92 -17.98
C GLN A 32 -0.45 1.30 -16.63
N THR A 33 -1.13 1.77 -15.58
CA THR A 33 -1.13 1.10 -14.28
C THR A 33 -2.07 -0.08 -14.42
N VAL A 34 -1.53 -1.22 -14.85
CA VAL A 34 -2.21 -2.50 -14.76
C VAL A 34 -2.41 -2.79 -13.27
N VAL A 35 -3.62 -2.53 -12.80
CA VAL A 35 -4.11 -2.89 -11.46
C VAL A 35 -4.03 -4.40 -11.37
N HIS A 36 -2.94 -4.91 -10.80
CA HIS A 36 -2.84 -6.32 -10.42
C HIS A 36 -3.65 -6.48 -9.15
N GLU A 37 -4.94 -6.83 -9.30
CA GLU A 37 -5.71 -7.44 -8.23
C GLU A 37 -4.95 -8.69 -7.76
N LYS A 38 -4.31 -8.60 -6.59
CA LYS A 38 -3.77 -9.78 -5.91
C LYS A 38 -4.94 -10.62 -5.41
N LYS A 39 -5.48 -11.47 -6.28
CA LYS A 39 -6.13 -12.70 -5.79
C LYS A 39 -5.09 -13.44 -4.98
N ALA A 40 -5.38 -13.68 -3.70
CA ALA A 40 -4.60 -14.58 -2.87
C ALA A 40 -4.70 -15.99 -3.48
N ALA A 41 -3.76 -16.32 -4.37
CA ALA A 41 -3.58 -17.68 -4.82
C ALA A 41 -3.13 -18.49 -3.60
N ALA A 42 -3.99 -19.41 -3.16
CA ALA A 42 -3.65 -20.38 -2.14
C ALA A 42 -2.31 -21.04 -2.51
N LYS A 43 -1.31 -20.85 -1.66
CA LYS A 43 0.03 -21.40 -1.88
C LYS A 43 -0.04 -22.91 -1.66
N ALA A 44 -0.29 -23.64 -2.75
CA ALA A 44 -0.15 -25.08 -2.78
C ALA A 44 1.29 -25.43 -2.38
N GLN A 45 1.45 -26.12 -1.26
CA GLN A 45 2.74 -26.65 -0.85
C GLN A 45 3.13 -27.74 -1.85
N PRO A 46 4.36 -27.73 -2.41
CA PRO A 46 4.77 -28.77 -3.34
C PRO A 46 4.89 -30.10 -2.59
N SER A 47 4.09 -31.08 -3.03
CA SER A 47 4.21 -32.46 -2.60
C SER A 47 5.50 -33.07 -3.18
N HIS A 48 6.30 -33.65 -2.28
CA HIS A 48 7.44 -34.55 -2.52
C HIS A 48 8.81 -33.91 -2.80
N GLN A 49 9.75 -34.22 -1.92
CA GLN A 49 11.16 -33.82 -1.95
C GLN A 49 11.97 -34.42 -3.13
N ASN A 50 11.39 -35.34 -3.91
CA ASN A 50 12.10 -36.09 -4.96
C ASN A 50 11.75 -35.65 -6.40
N SER A 51 10.77 -34.76 -6.60
CA SER A 51 10.36 -34.33 -7.95
C SER A 51 11.28 -33.25 -8.55
N SER A 52 12.02 -32.52 -7.71
CA SER A 52 12.86 -31.40 -8.16
C SER A 52 14.04 -31.88 -9.01
N GLN A 53 14.62 -33.05 -8.71
CA GLN A 53 15.75 -33.59 -9.49
C GLN A 53 15.31 -34.00 -10.89
N VAL A 54 14.20 -34.74 -11.01
CA VAL A 54 13.66 -35.16 -12.33
C VAL A 54 13.22 -33.94 -13.16
N GLN A 55 12.65 -32.92 -12.51
CA GLN A 55 12.29 -31.67 -13.17
C GLN A 55 13.51 -30.92 -13.71
N SER A 56 14.63 -30.92 -12.98
CA SER A 56 15.89 -30.32 -13.45
C SER A 56 16.48 -31.05 -14.65
N PHE A 57 16.32 -32.38 -14.74
CA PHE A 57 16.76 -33.15 -15.90
C PHE A 57 15.90 -32.91 -17.14
N LEU A 58 14.57 -32.86 -17.01
CA LEU A 58 13.67 -32.62 -18.14
C LEU A 58 13.66 -31.16 -18.62
N LYS A 59 13.91 -30.21 -17.72
CA LYS A 59 13.85 -28.77 -18.02
C LYS A 59 15.03 -28.06 -17.35
N PRO A 60 16.27 -28.24 -17.84
CA PRO A 60 17.42 -27.56 -17.28
C PRO A 60 17.19 -26.04 -17.26
N THR A 61 17.63 -25.41 -16.18
CA THR A 61 17.55 -23.95 -15.99
C THR A 61 18.94 -23.35 -15.97
N PHE A 62 19.11 -22.23 -16.65
CA PHE A 62 20.37 -21.50 -16.72
C PHE A 62 20.50 -20.53 -15.52
N GLY A 63 20.40 -21.08 -14.32
CA GLY A 63 20.57 -20.37 -13.05
C GLY A 63 19.29 -19.87 -12.37
N ILE A 64 19.46 -19.23 -11.21
CA ILE A 64 18.38 -18.85 -10.28
C ILE A 64 17.42 -17.81 -10.90
N ARG A 65 17.94 -16.93 -11.77
CA ARG A 65 17.12 -15.91 -12.46
C ARG A 65 16.16 -16.53 -13.47
N ASP A 66 16.59 -17.58 -14.15
CA ASP A 66 15.78 -18.34 -15.12
C ASP A 66 14.70 -19.15 -14.38
N LEU A 67 15.03 -19.73 -13.22
CA LEU A 67 14.05 -20.33 -12.31
C LEU A 67 12.97 -19.33 -11.87
N GLN A 68 13.37 -18.13 -11.45
CA GLN A 68 12.42 -17.07 -11.06
C GLN A 68 11.51 -16.68 -12.23
N ALA A 69 12.07 -16.49 -13.42
CA ALA A 69 11.30 -16.14 -14.62
C ALA A 69 10.29 -17.23 -15.01
N ARG A 70 10.66 -18.52 -14.96
CA ARG A 70 9.74 -19.66 -15.21
C ARG A 70 8.63 -19.77 -14.16
N HIS A 71 8.92 -19.37 -12.92
CA HIS A 71 7.92 -19.24 -11.86
C HIS A 71 7.09 -17.94 -11.95
N GLY A 72 7.22 -17.17 -13.04
CA GLY A 72 6.48 -15.93 -13.25
C GLY A 72 6.95 -14.77 -12.36
N MET A 73 8.10 -14.90 -11.72
CA MET A 73 8.72 -13.85 -10.91
C MET A 73 9.75 -13.09 -11.74
N VAL A 74 9.59 -11.77 -11.80
CA VAL A 74 10.57 -10.90 -12.45
C VAL A 74 11.80 -10.77 -11.54
N PRO A 75 13.01 -11.14 -12.00
CA PRO A 75 14.22 -10.97 -11.21
C PRO A 75 14.43 -9.52 -10.80
N LYS A 76 14.71 -9.31 -9.52
CA LYS A 76 14.86 -7.98 -8.92
C LYS A 76 16.13 -7.28 -9.46
N ASN A 77 15.98 -6.08 -10.02
CA ASN A 77 17.10 -5.29 -10.53
C ASN A 77 17.67 -4.37 -9.43
N HIS A 78 18.62 -4.91 -8.67
CA HIS A 78 19.29 -4.18 -7.58
C HIS A 78 20.07 -2.95 -8.04
N ALA A 79 20.60 -2.93 -9.27
CA ALA A 79 21.33 -1.77 -9.79
C ALA A 79 20.40 -0.55 -9.92
N ARG A 80 19.17 -0.77 -10.41
CA ARG A 80 18.15 0.27 -10.51
C ARG A 80 17.72 0.78 -9.14
N GLU A 81 17.53 -0.12 -8.18
CA GLU A 81 17.15 0.26 -6.80
C GLU A 81 18.27 1.02 -6.09
N ASN A 82 19.51 0.59 -6.25
CA ASN A 82 20.66 1.28 -5.67
C ASN A 82 20.81 2.70 -6.25
N LEU A 83 20.59 2.89 -7.55
CA LEU A 83 20.60 4.22 -8.18
C LEU A 83 19.52 5.14 -7.61
N ILE A 84 18.31 4.63 -7.43
CA ILE A 84 17.19 5.38 -6.84
C ILE A 84 17.52 5.75 -5.39
N ALA A 85 18.02 4.79 -4.60
CA ALA A 85 18.38 5.01 -3.21
C ALA A 85 19.51 6.03 -3.04
N ILE A 86 20.52 6.01 -3.92
CA ILE A 86 21.60 7.01 -3.93
C ILE A 86 21.05 8.40 -4.27
N LYS A 87 20.17 8.49 -5.27
CA LYS A 87 19.56 9.77 -5.70
C LYS A 87 18.72 10.38 -4.60
N GLU A 88 17.90 9.59 -3.93
CA GLU A 88 17.05 10.03 -2.82
C GLU A 88 17.88 10.44 -1.59
N LYS A 89 18.92 9.67 -1.26
CA LYS A 89 19.82 10.03 -0.16
C LYS A 89 20.56 11.33 -0.44
N SER A 90 20.98 11.54 -1.69
CA SER A 90 21.59 12.79 -2.13
C SER A 90 20.64 13.97 -2.02
N SER A 91 19.38 13.83 -2.48
CA SER A 91 18.38 14.89 -2.36
C SER A 91 18.04 15.21 -0.90
N GLN A 92 17.94 14.21 -0.03
CA GLN A 92 17.73 14.41 1.41
C GLN A 92 18.91 15.13 2.07
N ASN A 93 20.15 14.77 1.73
CA ASN A 93 21.33 15.47 2.23
C ASN A 93 21.38 16.93 1.74
N HIS A 94 21.02 17.17 0.48
CA HIS A 94 20.91 18.51 -0.08
C HIS A 94 19.84 19.35 0.64
N LEU A 95 18.66 18.78 0.88
CA LEU A 95 17.59 19.44 1.63
C LEU A 95 18.00 19.73 3.08
N LYS A 96 18.67 18.79 3.76
CA LYS A 96 19.20 19.02 5.11
C LYS A 96 20.26 20.11 5.16
N LYS A 97 21.08 20.23 4.11
CA LYS A 97 22.07 21.30 3.99
C LYS A 97 21.38 22.66 3.81
N LEU A 98 20.39 22.74 2.93
CA LEU A 98 19.57 23.94 2.78
C LEU A 98 18.83 24.32 4.07
N GLU A 99 18.32 23.31 4.80
CA GLU A 99 17.65 23.51 6.09
C GLU A 99 18.63 23.98 7.17
N SER A 100 19.87 23.49 7.17
CA SER A 100 20.91 23.98 8.09
C SER A 100 21.45 25.36 7.73
N ASP A 101 21.38 25.74 6.45
CA ASP A 101 21.79 27.05 5.95
C ASP A 101 20.72 28.14 6.18
N LEU A 102 19.51 27.77 6.63
CA LEU A 102 18.53 28.73 7.14
C LEU A 102 19.03 29.34 8.46
N PRO A 103 18.98 30.68 8.61
CA PRO A 103 19.43 31.34 9.83
C PRO A 103 18.57 30.91 11.01
N SER A 104 19.10 30.02 11.85
CA SER A 104 18.47 29.69 13.13
C SER A 104 18.39 30.93 14.01
N PRO A 105 17.28 31.13 14.75
CA PRO A 105 17.21 32.17 15.77
C PRO A 105 18.35 31.98 16.80
N PRO A 106 18.87 33.06 17.39
CA PRO A 106 20.06 33.00 18.23
C PRO A 106 19.85 32.01 19.37
N LYS A 107 20.70 30.98 19.44
CA LYS A 107 20.77 30.08 20.59
C LYS A 107 21.06 30.92 21.83
N LYS A 108 20.11 30.95 22.77
CA LYS A 108 20.36 31.50 24.10
C LYS A 108 21.60 30.81 24.69
N PRO A 109 22.56 31.55 25.28
CA PRO A 109 23.71 30.93 25.91
C PRO A 109 23.22 30.01 27.02
N GLY A 110 23.48 28.70 26.87
CA GLY A 110 23.32 27.75 27.96
C GLY A 110 24.28 28.13 29.10
N PRO A 111 23.98 27.74 30.34
CA PRO A 111 24.81 28.10 31.49
C PRO A 111 26.24 27.60 31.30
N SER A 112 27.19 28.51 31.56
CA SER A 112 28.63 28.27 31.47
C SER A 112 29.06 27.06 32.31
N PRO A 113 29.99 26.20 31.81
CA PRO A 113 30.61 25.11 32.59
C PRO A 113 31.47 25.60 33.78
N TRP A 114 31.64 26.92 33.95
CA TRP A 114 32.52 27.55 34.93
C TRP A 114 31.77 28.15 36.13
N GLY A 115 30.77 27.44 36.66
CA GLY A 115 30.30 27.68 38.02
C GLY A 115 31.30 27.16 39.05
N PRO A 116 31.43 27.77 40.24
CA PRO A 116 32.39 27.32 41.25
C PRO A 116 32.02 25.92 41.75
N LYS A 117 32.81 24.92 41.37
CA LYS A 117 32.70 23.57 41.92
C LYS A 117 33.08 23.62 43.40
N ARG A 118 32.10 23.35 44.27
CA ARG A 118 32.30 23.07 45.68
C ARG A 118 33.19 21.82 45.78
N VAL A 119 34.45 22.02 46.11
CA VAL A 119 35.44 20.96 46.38
C VAL A 119 35.12 20.30 47.72
N THR A 120 34.48 19.13 47.70
CA THR A 120 34.61 18.17 48.80
C THR A 120 35.90 17.38 48.58
N ALA A 121 36.89 17.70 49.41
CA ALA A 121 38.17 17.02 49.45
C ALA A 121 38.01 15.58 49.98
N GLN A 122 38.36 14.61 49.13
CA GLN A 122 38.87 13.30 49.56
C GLN A 122 39.63 12.70 48.37
N ALA A 123 40.96 12.85 48.43
CA ALA A 123 41.89 12.32 47.44
C ALA A 123 42.21 10.85 47.75
N PRO A 124 42.10 9.94 46.77
CA PRO A 124 42.92 8.73 46.74
C PRO A 124 44.22 9.03 45.95
N GLY A 125 45.34 8.58 46.54
CA GLY A 125 46.71 8.92 46.15
C GLY A 125 47.17 8.53 44.74
N PRO A 126 48.38 8.96 44.36
CA PRO A 126 48.88 8.87 42.99
C PRO A 126 49.20 7.43 42.57
N SER A 127 48.52 6.97 41.53
CA SER A 127 48.87 5.80 40.73
C SER A 127 50.21 6.06 40.03
N GLN A 128 51.25 5.32 40.43
CA GLN A 128 52.50 5.28 39.70
C GLN A 128 52.30 4.49 38.40
N ARG A 129 52.24 5.21 37.28
CA ARG A 129 52.48 4.65 35.94
C ARG A 129 53.98 4.38 35.80
N GLY A 130 54.39 3.17 36.14
CA GLY A 130 55.74 2.67 35.86
C GLY A 130 55.91 2.36 34.37
N ASN A 131 56.79 3.10 33.71
CA ASN A 131 57.39 2.75 32.43
C ASN A 131 58.18 1.44 32.59
N ASN A 132 57.77 0.36 31.92
CA ASN A 132 58.60 -0.84 31.80
C ASN A 132 59.33 -0.82 30.46
N LEU A 133 60.53 -0.22 30.47
CA LEU A 133 61.57 -0.43 29.48
C LEU A 133 62.71 -1.20 30.17
N GLY A 134 62.93 -2.45 29.72
CA GLY A 134 64.21 -3.15 29.77
C GLY A 134 64.81 -3.51 31.14
N GLY A 135 65.01 -4.79 31.42
CA GLY A 135 65.88 -5.21 32.52
C GLY A 135 65.76 -6.67 32.93
N ARG A 136 66.29 -7.58 32.11
CA ARG A 136 66.60 -8.95 32.52
C ARG A 136 67.89 -8.92 33.34
N VAL A 137 67.81 -9.10 34.65
CA VAL A 137 68.93 -9.53 35.50
C VAL A 137 68.42 -10.41 36.63
N MET A 138 69.13 -11.52 36.80
CA MET A 138 68.86 -12.63 37.72
C MET A 138 68.94 -12.16 39.18
N ALA A 139 67.96 -12.54 40.00
CA ALA A 139 67.98 -12.33 41.45
C ALA A 139 68.26 -13.65 42.16
N GLU A 140 69.41 -13.68 42.82
CA GLU A 140 69.90 -14.68 43.76
C GLU A 140 69.08 -14.66 45.07
N GLY A 141 68.76 -15.85 45.58
CA GLY A 141 68.80 -16.17 47.01
C GLY A 141 67.83 -15.48 48.00
N SER A 142 66.69 -16.14 48.24
CA SER A 142 66.07 -16.36 49.56
C SER A 142 65.77 -15.15 50.47
N LYS A 143 64.50 -14.69 50.43
CA LYS A 143 63.72 -14.31 51.62
C LYS A 143 62.24 -14.60 51.38
N ASN A 144 61.63 -15.31 52.33
CA ASN A 144 60.22 -15.69 52.48
C ASN A 144 59.93 -17.15 52.11
N ASN A 145 59.97 -18.01 53.15
CA ASN A 145 59.46 -19.37 53.15
C ASN A 145 57.92 -19.37 52.96
N ARG A 146 57.47 -19.03 51.75
CA ARG A 146 56.07 -19.11 51.34
C ARG A 146 55.87 -20.42 50.59
N ASP A 147 55.03 -21.29 51.14
CA ASP A 147 54.61 -22.50 50.45
C ASP A 147 53.58 -22.16 49.38
N TYR A 148 54.07 -21.80 48.20
CA TYR A 148 53.24 -21.46 47.05
C TYR A 148 52.26 -22.58 46.67
N VAL A 149 52.58 -23.84 47.00
CA VAL A 149 51.68 -24.99 46.76
C VAL A 149 50.43 -24.88 47.63
N HIS A 150 50.58 -24.61 48.93
CA HIS A 150 49.43 -24.49 49.85
C HIS A 150 48.62 -23.22 49.58
N GLU A 151 49.28 -22.12 49.26
CA GLU A 151 48.62 -20.86 48.90
C GLU A 151 47.81 -21.01 47.59
N ASN A 152 48.39 -21.65 46.58
CA ASN A 152 47.70 -21.90 45.31
C ASN A 152 46.53 -22.87 45.47
N ILE A 153 46.63 -23.90 46.31
CA ILE A 153 45.51 -24.81 46.61
C ILE A 153 44.37 -24.04 47.28
N ALA A 154 44.67 -23.14 48.22
CA ALA A 154 43.66 -22.32 48.89
C ALA A 154 43.01 -21.30 47.94
N VAL A 155 43.80 -20.66 47.07
CA VAL A 155 43.32 -19.71 46.08
C VAL A 155 42.48 -20.41 45.00
N ALA A 156 42.94 -21.56 44.50
CA ALA A 156 42.23 -22.36 43.51
C ALA A 156 40.89 -22.90 44.06
N SER A 157 40.87 -23.40 45.30
CA SER A 157 39.63 -23.87 45.92
C SER A 157 38.63 -22.73 46.21
N ARG A 158 39.11 -21.54 46.58
CA ARG A 158 38.26 -20.34 46.71
C ARG A 158 37.72 -19.88 45.36
N ALA A 159 38.56 -19.84 44.32
CA ALA A 159 38.15 -19.49 42.97
C ALA A 159 37.12 -20.49 42.42
N ALA A 160 37.31 -21.79 42.66
CA ALA A 160 36.35 -22.82 42.27
C ALA A 160 35.00 -22.68 42.99
N LYS A 161 35.00 -22.34 44.29
CA LYS A 161 33.76 -22.07 45.05
C LYS A 161 33.04 -20.81 44.57
N VAL A 162 33.77 -19.76 44.19
CA VAL A 162 33.19 -18.52 43.62
C VAL A 162 32.65 -18.76 42.21
N ALA A 163 33.32 -19.58 41.40
CA ALA A 163 32.84 -19.97 40.07
C ALA A 163 31.60 -20.88 40.16
N ALA A 164 31.56 -21.83 41.10
CA ALA A 164 30.42 -22.71 41.31
C ALA A 164 29.17 -21.99 41.85
N LYS A 165 29.36 -20.84 42.52
CA LYS A 165 28.25 -20.01 43.04
C LYS A 165 27.75 -18.97 42.04
N LYS A 166 28.43 -18.80 40.89
CA LYS A 166 27.90 -18.03 39.76
C LYS A 166 26.95 -18.94 38.97
N GLU A 167 25.68 -18.94 39.38
CA GLU A 167 24.63 -19.31 38.43
C GLU A 167 24.75 -18.38 37.22
N GLY A 168 24.71 -18.92 36.00
CA GLY A 168 24.74 -18.12 34.77
C GLY A 168 23.63 -17.04 34.80
N PRO A 169 23.76 -15.95 34.03
CA PRO A 169 22.80 -14.86 34.07
C PRO A 169 21.40 -15.42 33.78
N LYS A 170 20.49 -15.29 34.75
CA LYS A 170 19.10 -15.69 34.57
C LYS A 170 18.51 -14.73 33.53
N ILE A 171 17.66 -15.25 32.64
CA ILE A 171 17.00 -14.45 31.59
C ILE A 171 16.22 -13.25 32.18
N SER A 172 15.88 -13.30 33.47
CA SER A 172 15.28 -12.23 34.26
C SER A 172 16.17 -11.00 34.49
N ASP A 173 17.49 -11.14 34.35
CA ASP A 173 18.46 -10.10 34.72
C ASP A 173 18.97 -9.31 33.50
N MET A 174 18.44 -9.61 32.30
CA MET A 174 18.57 -8.72 31.15
C MET A 174 17.83 -7.42 31.47
N PRO A 175 18.44 -6.22 31.33
CA PRO A 175 17.71 -4.98 31.52
C PRO A 175 16.53 -4.99 30.56
N ALA A 176 15.31 -5.04 31.10
CA ALA A 176 14.08 -5.03 30.33
C ALA A 176 14.22 -3.87 29.32
N GLU A 177 14.39 -4.21 28.04
CA GLU A 177 14.62 -3.22 26.98
C GLU A 177 13.62 -2.10 27.19
N HIS A 178 14.09 -0.90 27.49
CA HIS A 178 13.24 0.24 27.82
C HIS A 178 12.46 0.63 26.56
N LYS A 179 11.35 -0.08 26.31
CA LYS A 179 10.39 0.20 25.26
C LYS A 179 9.84 1.58 25.59
N HIS A 180 10.11 2.54 24.72
CA HIS A 180 9.51 3.87 24.84
C HIS A 180 7.99 3.72 24.90
N ASN A 181 7.28 4.64 25.56
CA ASN A 181 5.82 4.57 25.79
C ASN A 181 4.97 4.47 24.49
N ASN A 182 5.60 4.69 23.34
CA ASN A 182 4.99 4.59 22.02
C ASN A 182 5.38 3.33 21.25
N PHE A 183 6.06 2.38 21.90
CA PHE A 183 6.41 1.11 21.30
C PHE A 183 5.12 0.34 20.99
N GLY A 184 4.96 -0.06 19.72
CA GLY A 184 3.73 -0.69 19.23
C GLY A 184 2.58 0.28 18.91
N LYS A 185 2.72 1.60 19.15
CA LYS A 185 1.73 2.60 18.75
C LYS A 185 2.06 3.16 17.38
N VAL A 186 1.04 3.29 16.53
CA VAL A 186 1.17 3.90 15.20
C VAL A 186 1.34 5.43 15.36
N PRO A 187 2.42 6.02 14.80
CA PRO A 187 2.60 7.48 14.77
C PRO A 187 1.38 8.24 14.21
N SER A 188 1.13 9.45 14.72
CA SER A 188 -0.02 10.28 14.31
C SER A 188 -0.03 10.57 12.80
N TYR A 189 1.13 10.91 12.23
CA TYR A 189 1.24 11.21 10.81
C TYR A 189 0.81 10.05 9.90
N LEU A 190 1.03 8.79 10.30
CA LEU A 190 0.56 7.64 9.53
C LEU A 190 -0.96 7.48 9.61
N ARG A 191 -1.56 7.80 10.77
CA ARG A 191 -3.02 7.78 10.94
C ARG A 191 -3.68 8.88 10.09
N GLU A 192 -3.13 10.09 10.16
CA GLU A 192 -3.57 11.23 9.35
C GLU A 192 -3.41 10.94 7.85
N ARG A 193 -2.27 10.38 7.44
CA ARG A 193 -2.02 10.00 6.04
C ARG A 193 -2.96 8.91 5.55
N ASN A 194 -3.25 7.91 6.37
CA ASN A 194 -4.22 6.87 6.01
C ASN A 194 -5.64 7.44 5.88
N ALA A 195 -6.01 8.38 6.75
CA ALA A 195 -7.29 9.09 6.66
C ALA A 195 -7.38 9.94 5.37
N GLU A 196 -6.31 10.67 5.03
CA GLU A 196 -6.21 11.42 3.78
C GLU A 196 -6.38 10.51 2.55
N LEU A 197 -5.65 9.39 2.52
CA LEU A 197 -5.73 8.41 1.43
C LEU A 197 -7.12 7.78 1.33
N ALA A 198 -7.73 7.42 2.46
CA ALA A 198 -9.09 6.89 2.50
C ALA A 198 -10.11 7.91 1.99
N GLY A 199 -10.00 9.18 2.40
CA GLY A 199 -10.84 10.27 1.91
C GLY A 199 -10.70 10.47 0.40
N ARG A 200 -9.47 10.50 -0.11
CA ARG A 200 -9.19 10.62 -1.55
C ARG A 200 -9.72 9.43 -2.35
N GLU A 201 -9.60 8.22 -1.83
CA GLU A 201 -10.16 7.03 -2.48
C GLU A 201 -11.69 7.07 -2.52
N ALA A 202 -12.35 7.51 -1.43
CA ALA A 202 -13.79 7.69 -1.39
C ALA A 202 -14.26 8.73 -2.42
N GLN A 203 -13.57 9.87 -2.53
CA GLN A 203 -13.84 10.87 -3.56
C GLN A 203 -13.67 10.31 -4.97
N ARG A 204 -12.60 9.54 -5.23
CA ARG A 204 -12.38 8.89 -6.53
C ARG A 204 -13.49 7.89 -6.86
N ARG A 205 -13.95 7.10 -5.87
CA ARG A 205 -15.07 6.15 -6.06
C ARG A 205 -16.38 6.88 -6.34
N ALA A 206 -16.67 7.95 -5.60
CA ALA A 206 -17.86 8.76 -5.82
C ALA A 206 -17.83 9.45 -7.20
N ALA A 207 -16.68 9.98 -7.62
CA ALA A 207 -16.50 10.55 -8.95
C ALA A 207 -16.69 9.49 -10.05
N ALA A 208 -16.09 8.31 -9.90
CA ALA A 208 -16.28 7.20 -10.85
C ALA A 208 -17.73 6.70 -10.90
N GLU A 209 -18.43 6.68 -9.77
CA GLU A 209 -19.87 6.37 -9.72
C GLU A 209 -20.69 7.46 -10.41
N ALA A 210 -20.32 8.73 -10.25
CA ALA A 210 -20.96 9.84 -10.97
C ALA A 210 -20.69 9.80 -12.48
N GLU A 211 -19.47 9.45 -12.90
CA GLU A 211 -19.12 9.26 -14.32
C GLU A 211 -19.89 8.10 -14.97
N LEU A 212 -20.26 7.07 -14.18
CA LEU A 212 -21.10 5.97 -14.66
C LEU A 212 -22.54 6.43 -14.97
N ILE A 213 -23.00 7.51 -14.35
CA ILE A 213 -24.33 8.07 -14.59
C ILE A 213 -24.27 8.91 -15.87
N PRO A 214 -24.92 8.51 -16.98
CA PRO A 214 -24.88 9.29 -18.20
C PRO A 214 -25.48 10.68 -17.99
N GLU A 215 -24.97 11.67 -18.73
CA GLU A 215 -25.46 13.04 -18.67
C GLU A 215 -26.98 13.10 -18.96
N GLY A 216 -27.71 13.90 -18.17
CA GLY A 216 -29.18 14.00 -18.28
C GLY A 216 -29.97 12.82 -17.68
N MET A 217 -29.29 11.81 -17.12
CA MET A 217 -29.92 10.72 -16.38
C MET A 217 -29.71 10.88 -14.87
N MET A 218 -30.62 10.32 -14.08
CA MET A 218 -30.55 10.27 -12.62
C MET A 218 -30.80 8.85 -12.12
N LEU A 219 -30.13 8.46 -11.04
CA LEU A 219 -30.40 7.21 -10.35
C LEU A 219 -31.75 7.31 -9.64
N LEU A 220 -32.65 6.38 -9.92
CA LEU A 220 -33.94 6.28 -9.25
C LEU A 220 -33.75 5.77 -7.82
N SER A 221 -34.41 6.42 -6.84
CA SER A 221 -34.37 5.96 -5.46
C SER A 221 -35.01 4.59 -5.30
N GLU A 222 -34.61 3.85 -4.26
CA GLU A 222 -35.15 2.50 -4.04
C GLU A 222 -36.65 2.53 -3.72
N GLU A 223 -37.12 3.53 -2.97
CA GLU A 223 -38.53 3.68 -2.63
C GLU A 223 -39.41 3.93 -3.87
N GLU A 224 -38.97 4.82 -4.76
CA GLU A 224 -39.66 5.10 -6.02
C GLU A 224 -39.63 3.88 -6.94
N ARG A 225 -38.50 3.17 -7.01
CA ARG A 225 -38.36 1.92 -7.77
C ARG A 225 -39.34 0.85 -7.28
N LEU A 226 -39.49 0.69 -5.96
CA LEU A 226 -40.45 -0.26 -5.40
C LEU A 226 -41.89 0.17 -5.66
N LYS A 227 -42.17 1.48 -5.62
CA LYS A 227 -43.48 2.03 -5.97
C LYS A 227 -43.85 1.75 -7.42
N THR A 228 -42.93 1.97 -8.37
CA THR A 228 -43.19 1.67 -9.79
C THR A 228 -43.36 0.17 -10.03
N LEU A 229 -42.57 -0.68 -9.37
CA LEU A 229 -42.74 -2.14 -9.46
C LEU A 229 -44.12 -2.61 -8.97
N ARG A 230 -44.65 -2.01 -7.89
CA ARG A 230 -46.01 -2.30 -7.42
C ARG A 230 -47.07 -1.91 -8.46
N GLN A 231 -46.96 -0.69 -9.02
CA GLN A 231 -47.86 -0.22 -10.07
C GLN A 231 -47.81 -1.10 -11.34
N LEU A 232 -46.62 -1.55 -11.72
CA LEU A 232 -46.44 -2.47 -12.84
C LEU A 232 -47.05 -3.84 -12.54
N ALA A 233 -46.94 -4.34 -11.31
CA ALA A 233 -47.54 -5.60 -10.91
C ALA A 233 -49.08 -5.52 -10.93
N ASP A 234 -49.67 -4.42 -10.50
CA ASP A 234 -51.13 -4.22 -10.52
C ASP A 234 -51.64 -4.10 -11.97
N SER A 235 -50.99 -3.29 -12.80
CA SER A 235 -51.35 -3.16 -14.22
C SER A 235 -51.16 -4.45 -15.01
N ARG A 236 -50.14 -5.25 -14.69
CA ARG A 236 -49.96 -6.60 -15.25
C ARG A 236 -51.17 -7.49 -14.96
N LYS A 237 -51.63 -7.55 -13.71
CA LYS A 237 -52.80 -8.37 -13.33
C LYS A 237 -54.06 -7.94 -14.07
N GLU A 238 -54.25 -6.63 -14.26
CA GLU A 238 -55.38 -6.09 -15.03
C GLU A 238 -55.35 -6.54 -16.50
N VAL A 239 -54.18 -6.47 -17.15
CA VAL A 239 -54.00 -6.88 -18.55
C VAL A 239 -54.11 -8.40 -18.70
N GLU A 240 -53.57 -9.18 -17.76
CA GLU A 240 -53.77 -10.64 -17.71
C GLU A 240 -55.25 -11.01 -17.56
N ALA A 241 -56.01 -10.30 -16.71
CA ALA A 241 -57.44 -10.50 -16.59
C ALA A 241 -58.20 -10.19 -17.90
N GLN A 242 -57.77 -9.16 -18.65
CA GLN A 242 -58.32 -8.87 -19.99
C GLN A 242 -58.00 -9.98 -20.97
N LEU A 243 -56.78 -10.50 -20.95
CA LEU A 243 -56.35 -11.63 -21.80
C LEU A 243 -57.17 -12.89 -21.49
N HIS A 244 -57.39 -13.20 -20.22
CA HIS A 244 -58.18 -14.35 -19.78
C HIS A 244 -59.68 -14.22 -20.11
N ARG A 245 -60.19 -13.00 -20.29
CA ARG A 245 -61.58 -12.74 -20.67
C ARG A 245 -61.84 -12.98 -22.17
N LEU A 246 -60.80 -13.07 -22.99
CA LEU A 246 -60.95 -13.32 -24.42
C LEU A 246 -61.51 -14.74 -24.68
N PRO A 247 -62.31 -14.91 -25.74
CA PRO A 247 -62.79 -16.23 -26.13
C PRO A 247 -61.61 -17.11 -26.58
N PHE A 248 -61.76 -18.43 -26.40
CA PHE A 248 -60.74 -19.41 -26.78
C PHE A 248 -60.40 -19.35 -28.29
N ASN A 249 -61.43 -19.13 -29.13
CA ASN A 249 -61.27 -18.95 -30.57
C ASN A 249 -61.40 -17.47 -30.95
N VAL A 250 -60.42 -16.97 -31.71
CA VAL A 250 -60.32 -15.57 -32.13
C VAL A 250 -60.35 -15.53 -33.66
N GLU A 251 -61.55 -15.44 -34.24
CA GLU A 251 -61.74 -15.59 -35.69
C GLU A 251 -61.84 -14.24 -36.41
N THR A 252 -62.49 -13.27 -35.77
CA THR A 252 -62.74 -11.97 -36.43
C THR A 252 -61.48 -11.09 -36.39
N PRO A 253 -61.21 -10.30 -37.44
CA PRO A 253 -60.04 -9.42 -37.48
C PRO A 253 -60.04 -8.38 -36.35
N SER A 254 -61.21 -7.98 -35.85
CA SER A 254 -61.33 -7.08 -34.70
C SER A 254 -60.83 -7.73 -33.40
N GLN A 255 -61.26 -8.98 -33.15
CA GLN A 255 -60.80 -9.72 -31.98
C GLN A 255 -59.29 -10.02 -32.04
N ILE A 256 -58.76 -10.30 -33.23
CA ILE A 256 -57.31 -10.51 -33.44
C ILE A 256 -56.54 -9.24 -33.07
N ARG A 257 -56.97 -8.07 -33.56
CA ARG A 257 -56.34 -6.78 -33.21
C ARG A 257 -56.43 -6.48 -31.71
N HIS A 258 -57.58 -6.78 -31.09
CA HIS A 258 -57.73 -6.58 -29.66
C HIS A 258 -56.79 -7.49 -28.85
N LYS A 259 -56.72 -8.78 -29.20
CA LYS A 259 -55.77 -9.73 -28.60
C LYS A 259 -54.32 -9.24 -28.74
N GLN A 260 -53.92 -8.86 -29.95
CA GLN A 260 -52.57 -8.32 -30.22
C GLN A 260 -52.28 -7.07 -29.39
N SER A 261 -53.25 -6.17 -29.24
CA SER A 261 -53.09 -4.98 -28.39
C SER A 261 -52.88 -5.35 -26.90
N VAL A 262 -53.65 -6.30 -26.37
CA VAL A 262 -53.50 -6.78 -24.99
C VAL A 262 -52.15 -7.47 -24.78
N GLU A 263 -51.74 -8.34 -25.71
CA GLU A 263 -50.45 -9.04 -25.67
C GLU A 263 -49.26 -8.06 -25.78
N THR A 264 -49.37 -7.04 -26.65
CA THR A 264 -48.33 -6.03 -26.82
C THR A 264 -48.17 -5.22 -25.54
N ARG A 265 -49.29 -4.80 -24.93
CA ARG A 265 -49.27 -4.09 -23.64
C ARG A 265 -48.72 -4.97 -22.52
N LEU A 266 -49.05 -6.26 -22.49
CA LEU A 266 -48.49 -7.19 -21.51
C LEU A 266 -46.97 -7.28 -21.65
N LYS A 267 -46.49 -7.41 -22.89
CA LYS A 267 -45.04 -7.45 -23.19
C LYS A 267 -44.34 -6.16 -22.78
N GLU A 268 -44.92 -5.00 -23.06
CA GLU A 268 -44.37 -3.70 -22.62
C GLU A 268 -44.24 -3.61 -21.10
N ILE A 269 -45.24 -4.12 -20.36
CA ILE A 269 -45.20 -4.17 -18.90
C ILE A 269 -44.11 -5.13 -18.41
N GLU A 270 -43.96 -6.30 -19.03
CA GLU A 270 -42.90 -7.26 -18.69
C GLU A 270 -41.50 -6.68 -18.94
N ASP A 271 -41.31 -5.99 -20.07
CA ASP A 271 -40.06 -5.30 -20.39
C ASP A 271 -39.78 -4.18 -19.37
N ALA A 272 -40.79 -3.42 -18.96
CA ALA A 272 -40.66 -2.43 -17.90
C ALA A 272 -40.27 -3.06 -16.56
N VAL A 273 -40.94 -4.15 -16.14
CA VAL A 273 -40.60 -4.89 -14.91
C VAL A 273 -39.16 -5.39 -14.96
N LYS A 274 -38.69 -5.88 -16.11
CA LYS A 274 -37.30 -6.29 -16.31
C LYS A 274 -36.30 -5.15 -16.15
N VAL A 275 -36.66 -3.93 -16.56
CA VAL A 275 -35.83 -2.73 -16.34
C VAL A 275 -35.82 -2.34 -14.86
N PHE A 276 -36.98 -2.24 -14.21
CA PHE A 276 -37.11 -1.77 -12.83
C PHE A 276 -36.72 -2.82 -11.76
N SER A 277 -36.67 -4.10 -12.11
CA SER A 277 -36.19 -5.17 -11.22
C SER A 277 -34.69 -5.09 -10.93
N ARG A 278 -33.92 -4.37 -11.75
CA ARG A 278 -32.48 -4.13 -11.52
C ARG A 278 -32.27 -3.30 -10.26
N THR A 279 -31.14 -3.52 -9.57
CA THR A 279 -30.81 -2.79 -8.34
C THR A 279 -30.57 -1.29 -8.58
N LYS A 280 -29.91 -0.93 -9.68
CA LYS A 280 -29.67 0.45 -10.11
C LYS A 280 -30.42 0.73 -11.40
N VAL A 281 -31.31 1.71 -11.38
CA VAL A 281 -32.14 2.12 -12.52
C VAL A 281 -31.91 3.59 -12.78
N PHE A 282 -31.62 3.94 -14.03
CA PHE A 282 -31.42 5.34 -14.43
C PHE A 282 -32.63 5.83 -15.22
N VAL A 283 -33.11 7.00 -14.87
CA VAL A 283 -34.28 7.65 -15.50
C VAL A 283 -33.85 9.02 -16.01
N ARG A 284 -34.43 9.45 -17.13
CA ARG A 284 -34.18 10.79 -17.68
C ARG A 284 -34.68 11.86 -16.71
N LYS A 285 -33.84 12.87 -16.46
CA LYS A 285 -34.22 14.04 -15.68
C LYS A 285 -35.26 14.86 -16.47
N ASN A 286 -36.40 15.14 -15.85
CA ASN A 286 -37.43 16.04 -16.39
C ASN A 286 -37.03 17.51 -16.25
#